data_AF-A0A1C3W3K7-F1
#
_entry.id   AF-A0A1C3W3K7-F1
#
_cell.length_a   1.000
_cell.length_b   1.000
_cell.length_c   1.000
_cell.angle_alpha   90.00
_cell.angle_beta   90.00
_cell.angle_gamma   90.00
#
_symmetry.space_group_name_H-M   'P 1'
#
loop_
_entity.id
_entity.type
_entity.pdbx_description
1 polymer ?
#
loop_
_entity_poly.entity_id
_entity_poly.type
_entity_poly.pdbx_seq_one_letter_code
_entity_poly.pdbx_strand_id
1 'polypeptide(L)'
;MTAPRFEVVLTVADAIAVLVRPMQGGREERDEAAQDALRRAAKRDDISIYRRPSDRPALRPPYHELGVSLSHRAELLLAGFAPDNPVGVDIEIEDLNGFDPIAFAADHFSRMEAAAVAALDGSTALDVCYRLWVAKEAALKTSGRGIFDGLDEPDLAAHLSLLRTDGATIHLGAGLRLPPIALTVTRLAGTVEQSIYCALARDMS
;
A
#
# COMPACT_ATOMS: atom_id res chain seq x y z
N MET A 1 -18.00 -21.62 -0.12
CA MET A 1 -17.01 -20.52 -0.09
C MET A 1 -17.66 -19.33 0.59
N THR A 2 -16.96 -18.69 1.53
CA THR A 2 -17.45 -17.49 2.22
C THR A 2 -17.39 -16.30 1.26
N ALA A 3 -18.46 -15.50 1.18
CA ALA A 3 -18.47 -14.31 0.32
C ALA A 3 -17.40 -13.29 0.75
N PRO A 4 -16.72 -12.61 -0.19
CA PRO A 4 -15.71 -11.61 0.14
C PRO A 4 -16.34 -10.42 0.88
N ARG A 5 -15.66 -9.95 1.92
CA ARG A 5 -15.98 -8.72 2.65
C ARG A 5 -15.11 -7.58 2.16
N PHE A 6 -15.67 -6.38 2.16
CA PHE A 6 -15.04 -5.15 1.69
C PHE A 6 -15.01 -4.16 2.84
N GLU A 7 -13.82 -3.73 3.24
CA GLU A 7 -13.60 -2.88 4.41
C GLU A 7 -12.70 -1.71 4.02
N VAL A 8 -13.15 -0.47 4.20
CA VAL A 8 -12.27 0.69 4.03
C VAL A 8 -11.34 0.73 5.24
N VAL A 9 -10.05 0.51 5.02
CA VAL A 9 -9.05 0.41 6.09
C VAL A 9 -8.15 1.64 6.20
N LEU A 10 -8.05 2.43 5.14
CA LEU A 10 -7.27 3.67 5.10
C LEU A 10 -7.97 4.73 4.27
N THR A 11 -7.77 5.98 4.67
CA THR A 11 -8.14 7.17 3.90
C THR A 11 -7.01 8.19 4.01
N VAL A 12 -6.62 8.83 2.92
CA VAL A 12 -5.67 9.95 2.94
C VAL A 12 -6.04 10.93 1.82
N ALA A 13 -6.16 12.21 2.18
CA ALA A 13 -6.81 13.21 1.32
C ALA A 13 -8.19 12.69 0.84
N ASP A 14 -8.37 12.51 -0.47
CA ASP A 14 -9.56 11.98 -1.12
C ASP A 14 -9.42 10.52 -1.58
N ALA A 15 -8.26 9.90 -1.33
CA ALA A 15 -8.06 8.48 -1.61
C ALA A 15 -8.53 7.59 -0.47
N ILE A 16 -8.91 6.38 -0.87
CA ILE A 16 -9.31 5.30 0.03
C ILE A 16 -8.56 4.01 -0.33
N ALA A 17 -8.34 3.15 0.66
CA ALA A 17 -7.92 1.77 0.45
C ALA A 17 -8.95 0.82 1.03
N VAL A 18 -9.42 -0.11 0.20
CA VAL A 18 -10.40 -1.15 0.54
C VAL A 18 -9.68 -2.48 0.65
N LEU A 19 -9.73 -3.08 1.83
CA LEU A 19 -9.31 -4.44 2.08
C LEU A 19 -10.42 -5.41 1.67
N VAL A 20 -10.07 -6.41 0.86
CA VAL A 20 -10.95 -7.49 0.41
C VAL A 20 -10.44 -8.81 0.99
N ARG A 21 -11.31 -9.50 1.75
CA ARG A 21 -10.98 -10.81 2.35
C ARG A 21 -12.22 -11.72 2.56
N PRO A 22 -12.10 -13.04 2.38
CA PRO A 22 -10.97 -13.71 1.71
C PRO A 22 -10.95 -13.36 0.22
N MET A 23 -9.76 -13.25 -0.36
CA MET A 23 -9.56 -13.10 -1.79
C MET A 23 -8.85 -14.34 -2.32
N GLN A 24 -9.61 -15.20 -2.98
CA GLN A 24 -9.13 -16.43 -3.61
C GLN A 24 -9.13 -16.28 -5.13
N GLY A 25 -8.30 -17.05 -5.81
CA GLY A 25 -8.24 -17.08 -7.27
C GLY A 25 -7.04 -16.34 -7.85
N GLY A 26 -7.04 -16.26 -9.17
CA GLY A 26 -5.96 -15.70 -9.97
C GLY A 26 -6.04 -14.19 -10.08
N ARG A 27 -5.46 -13.67 -11.16
CA ARG A 27 -5.40 -12.22 -11.43
C ARG A 27 -6.77 -11.66 -11.82
N GLU A 28 -7.53 -12.40 -12.62
CA GLU A 28 -8.83 -11.96 -13.15
C GLU A 28 -9.84 -11.79 -12.01
N GLU A 29 -9.92 -12.75 -11.10
CA GLU A 29 -10.82 -12.71 -9.94
C GLU A 29 -10.47 -11.55 -8.99
N ARG A 30 -9.19 -11.19 -8.88
CA ARG A 30 -8.76 -10.02 -8.12
C ARG A 30 -9.15 -8.71 -8.78
N ASP A 31 -9.09 -8.63 -10.11
CA ASP A 31 -9.52 -7.44 -10.85
C ASP A 31 -11.04 -7.26 -10.74
N GLU A 32 -11.81 -8.35 -10.83
CA GLU A 32 -13.26 -8.34 -10.60
C GLU A 32 -13.61 -7.90 -9.17
N ALA A 33 -12.94 -8.45 -8.16
CA ALA A 33 -13.17 -8.07 -6.78
C ALA A 33 -12.79 -6.61 -6.50
N ALA A 34 -11.67 -6.12 -7.05
CA ALA A 34 -11.28 -4.72 -6.96
C ALA A 34 -12.29 -3.79 -7.66
N GLN A 35 -12.81 -4.20 -8.81
CA GLN A 35 -13.84 -3.47 -9.54
C GLN A 35 -15.11 -3.35 -8.69
N ASP A 36 -15.55 -4.44 -8.06
CA ASP A 36 -16.70 -4.44 -7.16
C ASP A 36 -16.47 -3.59 -5.90
N ALA A 37 -15.25 -3.62 -5.34
CA ALA A 37 -14.86 -2.76 -4.23
C ALA A 37 -14.99 -1.28 -4.58
N LEU A 38 -14.45 -0.88 -5.75
CA LEU A 38 -14.51 0.48 -6.25
C LEU A 38 -15.95 0.91 -6.51
N ARG A 39 -16.73 0.08 -7.20
CA ARG A 39 -18.14 0.37 -7.51
C ARG A 39 -18.95 0.68 -6.25
N ARG A 40 -18.76 -0.12 -5.20
CA ARG A 40 -19.41 0.08 -3.90
C ARG A 40 -18.95 1.37 -3.22
N ALA A 41 -17.64 1.62 -3.21
CA ALA A 41 -17.07 2.79 -2.53
C ALA A 41 -17.41 4.12 -3.25
N ALA A 42 -17.31 4.14 -4.57
CA ALA A 42 -17.64 5.30 -5.41
C ALA A 42 -19.14 5.47 -5.68
N LYS A 43 -19.97 4.47 -5.32
CA LYS A 43 -21.41 4.41 -5.66
C LYS A 43 -21.65 4.57 -7.17
N ARG A 44 -20.88 3.83 -7.96
CA ARG A 44 -20.94 3.76 -9.43
C ARG A 44 -21.00 2.29 -9.84
N ASP A 45 -21.80 1.93 -10.83
CA ASP A 45 -21.95 0.55 -11.31
C ASP A 45 -21.29 0.31 -12.69
N ASP A 46 -20.89 1.38 -13.36
CA ASP A 46 -20.34 1.40 -14.73
C ASP A 46 -18.80 1.39 -14.78
N ILE A 47 -18.13 1.46 -13.63
CA ILE A 47 -16.67 1.39 -13.56
C ILE A 47 -16.17 0.02 -14.02
N SER A 48 -15.14 -0.01 -14.86
CA SER A 48 -14.48 -1.26 -15.26
C SER A 48 -12.96 -1.17 -15.21
N ILE A 49 -12.33 -2.16 -14.57
CA ILE A 49 -10.87 -2.31 -14.52
C ILE A 49 -10.40 -3.07 -15.76
N TYR A 50 -9.28 -2.61 -16.33
CA TYR A 50 -8.53 -3.34 -17.35
C TYR A 50 -7.03 -3.26 -17.04
N ARG A 51 -6.23 -4.07 -17.73
CA ARG A 51 -4.76 -4.07 -17.61
C ARG A 51 -4.11 -3.33 -18.77
N ARG A 52 -3.19 -2.42 -18.46
CA ARG A 52 -2.31 -1.80 -19.45
C ARG A 52 -1.31 -2.85 -19.98
N PRO A 53 -0.62 -2.60 -21.11
CA PRO A 53 0.48 -3.44 -21.56
C PRO A 53 1.59 -3.64 -20.52
N SER A 54 1.72 -2.71 -19.57
CA SER A 54 2.62 -2.81 -18.42
C SER A 54 2.09 -3.64 -17.25
N ASP A 55 0.98 -4.36 -17.45
CA ASP A 55 0.23 -5.10 -16.42
C ASP A 55 -0.34 -4.27 -15.27
N ARG A 56 -0.20 -2.93 -15.29
CA ARG A 56 -0.80 -2.07 -14.27
C ARG A 56 -2.31 -1.98 -14.46
N PRO A 57 -3.10 -1.99 -13.37
CA PRO A 57 -4.54 -1.79 -13.45
C PRO A 57 -4.82 -0.35 -13.90
N ALA A 58 -5.90 -0.17 -14.64
CA ALA A 58 -6.42 1.11 -15.10
C ALA A 58 -7.93 1.03 -15.26
N LEU A 59 -8.61 2.18 -15.30
CA LEU A 59 -10.05 2.23 -15.53
C LEU A 59 -10.38 2.58 -16.97
N ARG A 60 -11.39 1.92 -17.52
CA ARG A 60 -11.91 2.24 -18.86
C ARG A 60 -12.57 3.63 -18.87
N PRO A 61 -12.62 4.31 -20.04
CA PRO A 61 -13.39 5.54 -20.19
C PRO A 61 -14.84 5.40 -19.72
N PRO A 62 -15.45 6.45 -19.14
CA PRO A 62 -14.91 7.80 -19.02
C PRO A 62 -13.91 8.00 -17.86
N TYR A 63 -13.73 7.02 -16.97
CA TYR A 63 -13.03 7.16 -15.68
C TYR A 63 -11.50 7.03 -15.73
N HIS A 64 -10.89 7.26 -16.89
CA HIS A 64 -9.46 7.07 -17.09
C HIS A 64 -8.56 8.00 -16.25
N GLU A 65 -9.10 9.13 -15.76
CA GLU A 65 -8.43 10.01 -14.81
C GLU A 65 -8.43 9.48 -13.35
N LEU A 66 -9.31 8.56 -12.97
CA LEU A 66 -9.34 8.06 -11.60
C LEU A 66 -8.10 7.19 -11.32
N GLY A 67 -7.49 7.39 -10.16
CA GLY A 67 -6.39 6.56 -9.68
C GLY A 67 -6.87 5.17 -9.26
N VAL A 68 -6.17 4.12 -9.69
CA VAL A 68 -6.36 2.74 -9.22
C VAL A 68 -5.01 2.07 -8.97
N SER A 69 -4.89 1.38 -7.83
CA SER A 69 -3.73 0.58 -7.47
C SER A 69 -4.14 -0.65 -6.70
N LEU A 70 -3.47 -1.79 -6.96
CA LEU A 70 -3.81 -3.08 -6.34
C LEU A 70 -2.55 -3.70 -5.74
N SER A 71 -2.66 -4.24 -4.53
CA SER A 71 -1.64 -5.10 -3.92
C SER A 71 -2.31 -6.31 -3.26
N HIS A 72 -1.60 -7.43 -3.16
CA HIS A 72 -2.16 -8.66 -2.61
C HIS A 72 -1.10 -9.47 -1.91
N ARG A 73 -1.51 -10.18 -0.85
CA ARG A 73 -0.66 -11.10 -0.10
C ARG A 73 -1.53 -12.20 0.47
N ALA A 74 -1.15 -13.46 0.23
CA ALA A 74 -1.98 -14.63 0.56
C ALA A 74 -3.44 -14.45 0.06
N GLU A 75 -4.43 -14.63 0.93
CA GLU A 75 -5.86 -14.45 0.60
C GLU A 75 -6.36 -13.02 0.87
N LEU A 76 -5.49 -12.01 0.78
CA LEU A 76 -5.85 -10.60 0.97
C LEU A 76 -5.58 -9.80 -0.30
N LEU A 77 -6.50 -8.91 -0.62
CA LEU A 77 -6.34 -7.90 -1.67
C LEU A 77 -6.59 -6.53 -1.05
N LEU A 78 -5.67 -5.60 -1.28
CA LEU A 78 -5.83 -4.19 -0.98
C LEU A 78 -6.01 -3.43 -2.29
N ALA A 79 -7.12 -2.72 -2.42
CA ALA A 79 -7.46 -1.94 -3.59
C ALA A 79 -7.55 -0.45 -3.23
N GLY A 80 -6.68 0.36 -3.83
CA GLY A 80 -6.58 1.80 -3.64
C GLY A 80 -7.24 2.57 -4.76
N PHE A 81 -7.95 3.63 -4.41
CA PHE A 81 -8.71 4.45 -5.35
C PHE A 81 -8.60 5.94 -5.03
N ALA A 82 -8.56 6.77 -6.07
CA ALA A 82 -8.56 8.22 -5.96
C ALA A 82 -9.37 8.84 -7.13
N PRO A 83 -10.00 10.01 -6.95
CA PRO A 83 -10.87 10.59 -7.96
C PRO A 83 -10.13 11.25 -9.14
N ASP A 84 -8.88 11.69 -9.01
CA ASP A 84 -8.28 12.55 -10.05
C ASP A 84 -6.75 12.46 -10.22
N ASN A 85 -6.00 11.92 -9.25
CA ASN A 85 -4.55 11.75 -9.39
C ASN A 85 -4.12 10.29 -9.07
N PRO A 86 -2.86 9.94 -9.35
CA PRO A 86 -2.35 8.61 -9.04
C PRO A 86 -2.40 8.24 -7.57
N VAL A 87 -2.66 6.96 -7.32
CA VAL A 87 -2.70 6.34 -5.99
C VAL A 87 -1.79 5.12 -6.00
N GLY A 88 -1.25 4.77 -4.84
CA GLY A 88 -0.48 3.56 -4.63
C GLY A 88 -0.90 2.88 -3.33
N VAL A 89 -1.03 1.55 -3.36
CA VAL A 89 -1.30 0.77 -2.16
C VAL A 89 -0.35 -0.39 -2.05
N ASP A 90 -0.09 -0.79 -0.81
CA ASP A 90 0.64 -2.00 -0.53
C ASP A 90 0.16 -2.72 0.72
N ILE A 91 0.31 -4.05 0.71
CA ILE A 91 -0.13 -4.92 1.79
C ILE A 91 0.90 -6.01 2.05
N GLU A 92 1.32 -6.15 3.29
CA GLU A 92 2.18 -7.24 3.74
C GLU A 92 1.64 -7.89 5.00
N ILE A 93 2.03 -9.15 5.21
CA ILE A 93 1.67 -9.94 6.38
C ILE A 93 2.96 -10.32 7.10
N GLU A 94 2.96 -10.14 8.42
CA GLU A 94 4.08 -10.53 9.27
C GLU A 94 4.44 -12.01 9.08
N ASP A 95 5.70 -12.27 8.70
CA ASP A 95 6.22 -13.63 8.59
C ASP A 95 6.56 -14.15 9.99
N LEU A 96 5.98 -15.30 10.36
CA LEU A 96 6.22 -15.94 11.65
C LEU A 96 7.54 -16.73 11.67
N ASN A 97 8.23 -16.87 10.54
CA ASN A 97 9.39 -17.76 10.40
C ASN A 97 10.67 -16.99 10.06
N GLY A 98 11.27 -16.33 11.05
CA GLY A 98 12.69 -15.95 10.98
C GLY A 98 13.02 -14.76 10.06
N PHE A 99 12.06 -13.86 9.83
CA PHE A 99 12.34 -12.59 9.19
C PHE A 99 13.23 -11.71 10.09
N ASP A 100 14.39 -11.32 9.58
CA ASP A 100 15.32 -10.39 10.26
C ASP A 100 15.09 -8.97 9.75
N PRO A 101 14.42 -8.10 10.54
CA PRO A 101 14.11 -6.73 10.11
C PRO A 101 15.36 -5.86 9.98
N ILE A 102 16.45 -6.17 10.70
CA ILE A 102 17.68 -5.37 10.67
C ILE A 102 18.43 -5.66 9.37
N ALA A 103 18.57 -6.94 9.02
CA ALA A 103 19.19 -7.34 7.76
C ALA A 103 18.39 -6.80 6.55
N PHE A 104 17.07 -6.97 6.55
CA PHE A 104 16.21 -6.45 5.48
C PHE A 104 16.32 -4.94 5.32
N ALA A 105 16.26 -4.18 6.42
CA ALA A 105 16.38 -2.73 6.38
C ALA A 105 17.75 -2.29 5.84
N ALA A 106 18.83 -2.99 6.20
CA ALA A 106 20.19 -2.69 5.71
C ALA A 106 20.34 -2.90 4.20
N ASP A 107 19.66 -3.92 3.64
CA ASP A 107 19.77 -4.27 2.22
C ASP A 107 18.84 -3.42 1.32
N HIS A 108 17.71 -2.94 1.86
CA HIS A 108 16.66 -2.34 1.05
C HIS A 108 16.37 -0.86 1.34
N PHE A 109 16.55 -0.38 2.57
CA PHE A 109 16.16 0.99 2.95
C PHE A 109 17.31 1.99 2.87
N SER A 110 17.01 3.27 3.10
CA SER A 110 18.05 4.29 3.20
C SER A 110 18.95 3.99 4.40
N ARG A 111 20.19 4.50 4.34
CA ARG A 111 21.12 4.39 5.47
C ARG A 111 20.56 4.97 6.78
N MET A 112 19.74 6.01 6.70
CA MET A 112 19.14 6.64 7.89
C MET A 112 18.04 5.78 8.48
N GLU A 113 17.20 5.17 7.64
CA GLU A 113 16.14 4.27 8.10
C GLU A 113 16.71 2.96 8.64
N ALA A 114 17.70 2.38 7.97
CA ALA A 114 18.38 1.17 8.44
C ALA A 114 19.01 1.38 9.82
N ALA A 115 19.69 2.52 10.03
CA ALA A 115 20.24 2.89 11.32
C ALA A 115 19.14 3.08 12.39
N ALA A 116 18.00 3.66 12.02
CA ALA A 116 16.88 3.84 12.93
C ALA A 116 16.22 2.51 13.32
N VAL A 117 16.02 1.59 12.36
CA VAL A 117 15.49 0.24 12.63
C VAL A 117 16.43 -0.54 13.54
N ALA A 118 17.75 -0.49 13.29
CA ALA A 118 18.76 -1.17 14.10
C ALA A 118 18.85 -0.65 15.55
N ALA A 119 18.36 0.56 15.82
CA ALA A 119 18.35 1.15 17.16
C ALA A 119 17.11 0.78 18.00
N LEU A 120 16.12 0.08 17.42
CA LEU A 120 14.89 -0.34 18.09
C LEU A 120 15.02 -1.74 18.70
N ASP A 121 14.13 -2.06 19.65
CA ASP A 121 13.99 -3.42 20.17
C ASP A 121 13.34 -4.35 19.13
N GLY A 122 13.54 -5.66 19.25
CA GLY A 122 13.21 -6.62 18.19
C GLY A 122 11.77 -6.55 17.66
N SER A 123 10.77 -6.39 18.54
CA SER A 123 9.36 -6.29 18.11
C SER A 123 9.02 -4.94 17.50
N THR A 124 9.57 -3.82 18.00
CA THR A 124 9.35 -2.51 17.38
C THR A 124 10.13 -2.37 16.08
N ALA A 125 11.33 -2.94 15.99
CA ALA A 125 12.12 -3.00 14.77
C ALA A 125 11.35 -3.76 13.67
N LEU A 126 10.74 -4.89 14.03
CA LEU A 126 9.90 -5.68 13.12
C LEU A 126 8.68 -4.87 12.62
N ASP A 127 7.92 -4.28 13.54
CA ASP A 127 6.76 -3.44 13.22
C ASP A 127 7.13 -2.26 12.31
N VAL A 128 8.20 -1.53 12.64
CA VAL A 128 8.69 -0.40 11.85
C VAL A 128 9.21 -0.84 10.49
N CYS A 129 9.90 -1.97 10.40
CA CYS A 129 10.40 -2.50 9.13
C CYS A 129 9.27 -2.81 8.16
N TYR A 130 8.21 -3.50 8.60
CA TYR A 130 7.04 -3.76 7.75
C TYR A 130 6.31 -2.49 7.37
N ARG A 131 6.12 -1.54 8.31
CA ARG A 131 5.49 -0.25 8.02
C ARG A 131 6.28 0.54 6.97
N LEU A 132 7.61 0.58 7.08
CA LEU A 132 8.49 1.22 6.09
C LEU A 132 8.35 0.54 4.73
N TRP A 133 8.35 -0.79 4.70
CA TRP A 133 8.20 -1.54 3.45
C TRP A 133 6.90 -1.18 2.72
N VAL A 134 5.74 -1.36 3.36
CA VAL A 134 4.46 -1.08 2.70
C VAL A 134 4.31 0.41 2.34
N ALA A 135 4.82 1.30 3.18
CA ALA A 135 4.79 2.74 2.94
C ALA A 135 5.55 3.12 1.65
N LYS A 136 6.73 2.54 1.46
CA LYS A 136 7.58 2.81 0.29
C LYS A 136 7.05 2.20 -0.98
N GLU A 137 6.56 0.97 -0.91
CA GLU A 137 5.91 0.32 -2.05
C GLU A 137 4.67 1.09 -2.51
N ALA A 138 3.84 1.53 -1.55
CA ALA A 138 2.69 2.37 -1.85
C ALA A 138 3.14 3.69 -2.50
N ALA A 139 4.16 4.37 -1.96
CA ALA A 139 4.70 5.60 -2.53
C ALA A 139 5.21 5.39 -3.96
N LEU A 140 6.03 4.37 -4.23
CA LEU A 140 6.56 4.08 -5.58
C LEU A 140 5.43 3.77 -6.57
N LYS A 141 4.37 3.09 -6.12
CA LYS A 141 3.21 2.78 -6.96
C LYS A 141 2.41 4.01 -7.39
N THR A 142 2.53 5.19 -6.75
CA THR A 142 1.88 6.42 -7.28
C THR A 142 2.53 6.82 -8.61
N SER A 143 3.85 6.72 -8.71
CA SER A 143 4.64 7.20 -9.86
C SER A 143 4.59 6.31 -11.10
N GLY A 144 3.95 5.14 -11.03
CA GLY A 144 4.01 4.16 -12.12
C GLY A 144 5.18 3.18 -12.04
N ARG A 145 6.12 3.42 -11.12
CA ARG A 145 7.33 2.63 -10.91
C ARG A 145 7.04 1.44 -9.98
N GLY A 146 7.88 0.42 -10.07
CA GLY A 146 7.89 -0.72 -9.16
C GLY A 146 9.22 -0.82 -8.41
N ILE A 147 9.35 -1.85 -7.56
CA ILE A 147 10.52 -2.14 -6.69
C ILE A 147 11.87 -2.14 -7.42
N PHE A 148 11.88 -2.33 -8.74
CA PHE A 148 13.10 -2.36 -9.55
C PHE A 148 13.96 -1.10 -9.41
N ASP A 149 13.37 0.03 -9.01
CA ASP A 149 14.09 1.28 -8.77
C ASP A 149 14.74 1.36 -7.37
N GLY A 150 14.57 0.34 -6.51
CA GLY A 150 15.06 0.33 -5.13
C GLY A 150 14.08 0.94 -4.13
N LEU A 151 14.23 0.55 -2.86
CA LEU A 151 13.42 1.03 -1.76
C LEU A 151 14.17 2.07 -0.94
N ASP A 152 15.11 2.83 -1.49
CA ASP A 152 15.85 3.87 -0.76
C ASP A 152 15.13 5.24 -0.74
N GLU A 153 14.06 5.40 -1.55
CA GLU A 153 13.20 6.59 -1.58
C GLU A 153 11.70 6.19 -1.59
N PRO A 154 10.83 6.92 -0.86
CA PRO A 154 11.15 8.09 -0.04
C PRO A 154 11.90 7.71 1.24
N ASP A 155 12.74 8.61 1.75
CA ASP A 155 13.33 8.44 3.08
C ASP A 155 12.33 8.89 4.15
N LEU A 156 11.92 7.97 5.01
CA LEU A 156 10.94 8.16 6.07
C LEU A 156 11.57 8.21 7.48
N ALA A 157 12.90 8.27 7.60
CA ALA A 157 13.58 8.28 8.90
C ALA A 157 13.12 9.44 9.81
N ALA A 158 12.87 10.61 9.23
CA ALA A 158 12.34 11.78 9.96
C ALA A 158 10.86 11.64 10.39
N HIS A 159 10.14 10.64 9.86
CA HIS A 159 8.69 10.47 10.03
C HIS A 159 8.32 9.20 10.80
N LEU A 160 9.29 8.49 11.40
CA LEU A 160 9.04 7.20 12.08
C LEU A 160 8.00 7.28 13.21
N SER A 161 7.90 8.41 13.91
CA SER A 161 6.87 8.61 14.94
C SER A 161 5.46 8.60 14.36
N LEU A 162 5.25 9.29 13.23
CA LEU A 162 4.00 9.30 12.50
C LEU A 162 3.73 7.93 11.86
N LEU A 163 4.75 7.31 11.27
CA LEU A 163 4.63 6.00 10.61
C LEU A 163 4.10 4.91 11.56
N ARG A 164 4.50 4.96 12.84
CA ARG A 164 4.07 4.05 13.89
C ARG A 164 2.65 4.30 14.41
N THR A 165 2.05 5.44 14.06
CA THR A 165 0.70 5.80 14.47
C THR A 165 -0.27 5.38 13.39
N ASP A 166 -1.15 4.41 13.69
CA ASP A 166 -2.11 3.89 12.71
C ASP A 166 -3.03 5.00 12.17
N GLY A 167 -3.07 5.13 10.84
CA GLY A 167 -3.87 6.14 10.15
C GLY A 167 -3.29 7.55 10.18
N ALA A 168 -2.11 7.78 10.77
CA ALA A 168 -1.47 9.08 10.74
C ALA A 168 -1.03 9.42 9.31
N THR A 169 -1.30 10.67 8.91
CA THR A 169 -0.91 11.18 7.59
C THR A 169 0.51 11.73 7.63
N ILE A 170 1.34 11.27 6.72
CA ILE A 170 2.68 11.76 6.43
C ILE A 170 2.63 12.52 5.11
N HIS A 171 3.07 13.77 5.12
CA HIS A 171 3.22 14.57 3.90
C HIS A 171 4.69 14.61 3.49
N LEU A 172 4.96 14.23 2.26
CA LEU A 172 6.31 14.26 1.69
C LEU A 172 6.32 15.23 0.52
N GLY A 173 7.34 16.08 0.48
CA GLY A 173 7.60 16.91 -0.69
C GLY A 173 8.05 16.09 -1.89
N ALA A 174 8.19 16.75 -3.04
CA ALA A 174 8.74 16.11 -4.24
C ALA A 174 10.16 15.57 -3.97
N GLY A 175 10.40 14.35 -4.39
CA GLY A 175 11.69 13.69 -4.36
C GLY A 175 12.36 13.64 -5.73
N LEU A 176 13.39 12.82 -5.85
CA LEU A 176 14.07 12.53 -7.12
C LEU A 176 13.20 11.65 -8.03
N ARG A 177 12.47 10.70 -7.45
CA ARG A 177 11.64 9.71 -8.18
C ARG A 177 10.14 9.87 -7.92
N LEU A 178 9.77 10.68 -6.93
CA LEU A 178 8.40 10.78 -6.46
C LEU A 178 7.84 12.21 -6.58
N PRO A 179 6.58 12.35 -6.99
CA PRO A 179 5.86 13.61 -6.82
C PRO A 179 5.67 13.92 -5.32
N PRO A 180 5.20 15.12 -4.94
CA PRO A 180 4.70 15.32 -3.59
C PRO A 180 3.59 14.31 -3.31
N ILE A 181 3.62 13.65 -2.14
CA ILE A 181 2.63 12.65 -1.77
C ILE A 181 2.10 12.86 -0.35
N ALA A 182 0.86 12.41 -0.11
CA ALA A 182 0.34 12.12 1.21
C ALA A 182 0.25 10.60 1.40
N LEU A 183 0.73 10.11 2.54
CA LEU A 183 0.91 8.70 2.83
C LEU A 183 0.33 8.36 4.20
N THR A 184 -0.33 7.21 4.31
CA THR A 184 -0.81 6.68 5.58
C THR A 184 -0.57 5.18 5.66
N VAL A 185 -0.35 4.69 6.87
CA VAL A 185 -0.10 3.26 7.17
C VAL A 185 -0.97 2.84 8.34
N THR A 186 -1.48 1.61 8.30
CA THR A 186 -2.14 0.99 9.45
C THR A 186 -1.67 -0.44 9.63
N ARG A 187 -1.57 -0.85 10.89
CA ARG A 187 -1.46 -2.26 11.29
C ARG A 187 -2.84 -2.76 11.71
N LEU A 188 -3.22 -3.93 11.21
CA LEU A 188 -4.46 -4.60 11.54
C LEU A 188 -4.16 -5.97 12.16
N ALA A 189 -5.03 -6.43 13.05
CA ALA A 189 -4.97 -7.80 13.54
C ALA A 189 -5.36 -8.77 12.42
N GLY A 190 -4.49 -9.73 12.11
CA GLY A 190 -4.78 -10.82 11.19
C GLY A 190 -5.61 -11.93 11.83
N THR A 191 -5.86 -12.99 11.07
CA THR A 191 -6.70 -14.12 11.47
C THR A 191 -5.98 -15.12 12.38
N VAL A 192 -4.64 -15.15 12.36
CA VAL A 192 -3.82 -16.16 13.07
C VAL A 192 -2.59 -15.48 13.70
N GLU A 193 -2.81 -14.59 14.68
CA GLU A 193 -1.78 -13.80 15.42
C GLU A 193 -0.81 -12.94 14.59
N GLN A 194 -0.81 -13.06 13.26
CA GLN A 194 -0.02 -12.26 12.34
C GLN A 194 -0.61 -10.87 12.18
N SER A 195 0.25 -9.87 12.14
CA SER A 195 -0.15 -8.51 11.80
C SER A 195 -0.27 -8.35 10.29
N ILE A 196 -1.25 -7.58 9.84
CA ILE A 196 -1.39 -7.15 8.45
C ILE A 196 -1.02 -5.66 8.41
N TYR A 197 -0.11 -5.30 7.51
CA TYR A 197 0.31 -3.92 7.30
C TYR A 197 -0.27 -3.45 5.97
N CYS A 198 -1.02 -2.35 5.99
CA CYS A 198 -1.57 -1.73 4.81
C CYS A 198 -1.02 -0.32 4.69
N ALA A 199 -0.72 0.10 3.46
CA ALA A 199 -0.35 1.48 3.15
C ALA A 199 -1.16 2.03 1.98
N LEU A 200 -1.38 3.34 2.01
CA LEU A 200 -2.04 4.11 0.98
C LEU A 200 -1.27 5.41 0.76
N ALA A 201 -0.84 5.63 -0.48
CA ALA A 201 -0.17 6.84 -0.93
C ALA A 201 -0.99 7.53 -2.01
N ARG A 202 -1.05 8.86 -1.94
CA ARG A 202 -1.78 9.75 -2.84
C ARG A 202 -0.82 10.77 -3.42
N ASP A 203 -0.76 10.88 -4.74
CA ASP A 203 -0.11 12.00 -5.43
C ASP A 203 -0.84 13.33 -5.13
N MET A 204 -0.08 14.36 -4.76
CA MET A 204 -0.55 15.68 -4.35
C MET A 204 -0.24 16.78 -5.37
N SER A 205 0.17 16.41 -6.58
CA SER A 205 0.46 17.34 -7.68
C SER A 205 -0.78 17.98 -8.28
#